data_AF-A0A2S7KP62-F1
#
_entry.id   AF-A0A2S7KP62-F1
#
_cell.length_a   1.000
_cell.length_b   1.000
_cell.length_c   1.000
_cell.angle_alpha   90.00
_cell.angle_beta   90.00
_cell.angle_gamma   90.00
#
_symmetry.space_group_name_H-M   'P 1'
#
loop_
_entity.id
_entity.type
_entity.pdbx_description
1 polymer ?
#
loop_
_entity_poly.entity_id
_entity_poly.type
_entity_poly.pdbx_seq_one_letter_code
_entity_poly.pdbx_strand_id
1 'polypeptide(L)' 'MSTRTKWWINGAIGAFLFGSGLALAIEAGHWKHQQVDWPQWVFGGTAGIGSALSGVVLLVRAGILRAKMKKEEEPQ' A
#
# COMPACT_ATOMS: atom_id res chain seq x y z
N MET A 1 -9.65 20.17 2.16
CA MET A 1 -8.41 19.46 2.58
C MET A 1 -7.27 19.90 1.66
N SER A 2 -6.15 20.38 2.22
CA SER A 2 -4.99 20.88 1.46
C SER A 2 -4.30 19.77 0.64
N THR A 3 -3.69 20.13 -0.49
CA THR A 3 -2.88 19.24 -1.34
C THR A 3 -1.77 18.56 -0.55
N ARG A 4 -1.15 19.30 0.39
CA ARG A 4 -0.10 18.78 1.29
C ARG A 4 -0.65 17.72 2.25
N THR A 5 -1.86 17.91 2.77
CA THR A 5 -2.52 16.91 3.62
C THR A 5 -2.86 15.65 2.84
N LYS A 6 -3.37 15.78 1.61
CA LYS A 6 -3.65 14.62 0.73
C LYS A 6 -2.38 13.86 0.39
N TRP A 7 -1.26 14.56 0.17
CA TRP A 7 0.04 13.94 -0.05
C TRP A 7 0.47 13.08 1.13
N TRP A 8 0.41 13.65 2.35
CA TRP A 8 0.78 12.94 3.58
C TRP A 8 -0.11 11.72 3.84
N ILE A 9 -1.43 11.87 3.68
CA ILE A 9 -2.39 10.77 3.87
C ILE A 9 -2.13 9.64 2.87
N ASN A 10 -2.01 9.96 1.57
CA ASN A 10 -1.74 8.94 0.55
C ASN A 10 -0.39 8.25 0.78
N GLY A 11 0.64 9.00 1.21
CA GLY A 11 1.95 8.45 1.54
C GLY A 11 1.91 7.51 2.74
N ALA A 12 1.33 7.97 3.86
CA ALA A 12 1.27 7.22 5.11
C ALA A 12 0.40 5.96 4.98
N ILE A 13 -0.83 6.11 4.49
CA ILE A 13 -1.74 4.97 4.28
C ILE A 13 -1.18 4.02 3.22
N GLY A 14 -0.61 4.56 2.13
CA GLY A 14 -0.01 3.76 1.08
C GLY A 14 1.15 2.91 1.58
N ALA A 15 2.07 3.50 2.36
CA ALA A 15 3.20 2.78 2.95
C ALA A 15 2.74 1.71 3.94
N PHE A 16 1.75 2.03 4.79
CA PHE A 16 1.19 1.08 5.74
C PHE A 16 0.53 -0.12 5.05
N LEU A 17 -0.36 0.13 4.09
CA LEU A 17 -1.05 -0.94 3.35
C LEU A 17 -0.08 -1.78 2.53
N PHE A 18 0.95 -1.17 1.95
CA PHE A 18 1.99 -1.88 1.22
C PHE A 18 2.81 -2.79 2.14
N GLY A 19 3.36 -2.25 3.23
CA GLY A 19 4.18 -3.01 4.16
C GLY A 19 3.41 -4.14 4.85
N SER A 20 2.23 -3.83 5.42
CA SER A 20 1.39 -4.82 6.08
C SER A 20 0.82 -5.86 5.10
N GLY A 21 0.40 -5.44 3.91
CA GLY A 21 -0.11 -6.35 2.87
C GLY A 21 0.96 -7.31 2.37
N LEU A 22 2.18 -6.82 2.13
CA LEU A 22 3.32 -7.64 1.72
C LEU A 22 3.70 -8.65 2.82
N ALA A 23 3.77 -8.21 4.07
CA ALA A 23 4.05 -9.09 5.20
C ALA A 23 3.00 -10.20 5.32
N LEU A 24 1.71 -9.86 5.23
CA LEU A 24 0.61 -10.84 5.28
C LEU A 24 0.66 -11.82 4.10
N ALA A 25 0.98 -11.36 2.89
CA ALA A 25 1.11 -12.24 1.73
C ALA A 25 2.24 -13.26 1.89
N ILE A 26 3.38 -12.84 2.45
CA ILE A 26 4.52 -13.72 2.74
C ILE A 26 4.14 -14.73 3.84
N GLU A 27 3.53 -14.27 4.92
CA GLU A 27 3.11 -15.10 6.04
C GLU A 27 2.07 -16.15 5.61
N ALA A 28 1.11 -15.78 4.77
CA ALA A 28 0.16 -16.71 4.18
C ALA A 28 0.84 -17.76 3.28
N GLY A 29 1.90 -17.36 2.56
CA GLY A 29 2.76 -18.30 1.84
C GLY A 29 3.42 -19.32 2.76
N HIS A 30 3.79 -18.91 3.98
CA HIS A 30 4.34 -19.80 5.00
C HIS A 30 3.27 -20.74 5.59
N TRP A 31 2.06 -20.24 5.88
CA TRP A 31 0.93 -21.02 6.40
C TRP A 31 0.55 -22.20 5.51
N LYS A 32 0.70 -22.06 4.18
CA LYS A 32 0.51 -23.15 3.21
C LYS A 32 1.35 -24.39 3.56
N HIS A 33 2.53 -24.20 4.15
CA HIS A 33 3.45 -25.27 4.52
C HIS A 33 3.30 -25.76 5.97
N GLN A 34 2.56 -25.03 6.82
CA GLN A 34 2.38 -25.36 8.23
C GLN A 34 1.09 -26.15 8.54
N GLN A 35 0.44 -26.74 7.54
CA GLN A 35 -0.86 -27.42 7.68
C GLN A 35 -1.99 -26.52 8.25
N VAL A 36 -1.88 -25.20 8.08
CA VAL A 36 -2.97 -24.27 8.39
C VAL A 36 -4.11 -24.49 7.41
N ASP A 37 -5.35 -24.33 7.89
CA ASP A 37 -6.56 -24.56 7.09
C ASP A 37 -6.53 -23.80 5.76
N TRP A 38 -6.95 -24.49 4.69
CA TRP A 38 -6.95 -23.97 3.32
C TRP A 38 -7.54 -22.55 3.19
N PRO A 39 -8.72 -22.25 3.78
CA PRO A 39 -9.32 -20.92 3.64
C PRO A 39 -8.43 -19.83 4.24
N GLN A 40 -7.75 -20.09 5.35
CA GLN A 40 -7.01 -19.08 6.09
C GLN A 40 -5.82 -18.56 5.29
N TRP A 41 -5.02 -19.42 4.67
CA TRP A 41 -3.87 -18.99 3.89
C TRP A 41 -4.25 -18.48 2.48
N VAL A 42 -5.33 -18.99 1.89
CA VAL A 42 -5.81 -18.47 0.60
C VAL A 42 -6.41 -17.08 0.73
N PHE A 43 -7.34 -16.87 1.67
CA PHE A 43 -7.95 -15.57 1.87
C PHE A 43 -6.97 -14.58 2.50
N GLY A 44 -6.14 -15.02 3.45
CA GLY A 44 -5.07 -14.20 4.02
C GLY A 44 -4.08 -13.73 2.96
N GLY A 45 -3.62 -14.63 2.09
CA GLY A 45 -2.72 -14.29 0.98
C GLY A 45 -3.36 -13.34 -0.03
N THR A 46 -4.62 -13.59 -0.41
CA THR A 46 -5.36 -12.74 -1.35
C THR A 46 -5.61 -11.34 -0.78
N ALA A 47 -5.99 -11.25 0.50
CA ALA A 47 -6.15 -9.98 1.21
C ALA A 47 -4.81 -9.24 1.34
N GLY A 48 -3.71 -9.96 1.62
CA GLY A 48 -2.36 -9.40 1.67
C GLY A 48 -1.94 -8.78 0.34
N ILE A 49 -2.10 -9.52 -0.76
CA ILE A 49 -1.81 -9.04 -2.13
C ILE A 49 -2.68 -7.83 -2.48
N GLY A 50 -3.99 -7.90 -2.21
CA GLY A 50 -4.92 -6.80 -2.48
C GLY A 50 -4.56 -5.53 -1.70
N SER A 51 -4.21 -5.67 -0.42
CA SER A 51 -3.73 -4.57 0.42
C SER A 51 -2.42 -4.00 -0.11
N ALA A 52 -1.47 -4.87 -0.49
CA ALA A 52 -0.18 -4.44 -1.02
C ALA A 52 -0.33 -3.61 -2.30
N LEU A 53 -1.13 -4.08 -3.26
CA LEU A 53 -1.42 -3.37 -4.50
C LEU A 53 -2.15 -2.05 -4.25
N SER A 54 -3.11 -2.03 -3.33
CA SER A 54 -3.79 -0.79 -2.91
C SER A 54 -2.81 0.22 -2.33
N GLY A 55 -1.86 -0.25 -1.52
CA GLY A 55 -0.76 0.55 -0.98
C GLY A 55 0.11 1.16 -2.09
N VAL A 56 0.53 0.37 -3.07
CA VAL A 56 1.31 0.85 -4.23
C VAL A 56 0.56 1.94 -4.99
N VAL A 57 -0.75 1.77 -5.25
CA VAL A 57 -1.56 2.78 -5.94
C VAL A 57 -1.60 4.10 -5.18
N LEU A 58 -1.74 4.06 -3.85
CA LEU A 58 -1.71 5.27 -3.02
C LEU A 58 -0.33 5.94 -3.00
N LEU A 59 0.75 5.15 -2.95
CA LEU A 59 2.11 5.67 -3.05
C LEU A 59 2.38 6.35 -4.39
N VAL A 60 1.92 5.78 -5.50
CA VAL A 60 1.99 6.41 -6.83
C VAL A 60 1.23 7.73 -6.85
N ARG A 61 0.01 7.76 -6.29
CA ARG A 61 -0.77 9.01 -6.15
C ARG A 61 -0.04 10.04 -5.30
N ALA A 62 0.62 9.64 -4.22
CA ALA A 62 1.46 10.53 -3.41
C ALA A 62 2.64 11.08 -4.24
N GLY A 63 3.30 10.26 -5.05
CA GLY A 63 4.34 10.69 -5.98
C GLY A 63 3.85 11.77 -6.96
N ILE A 64 2.69 11.55 -7.57
CA ILE A 64 2.05 12.51 -8.49
C ILE A 64 1.71 13.82 -7.77
N LEU A 65 1.16 13.76 -6.56
CA LEU A 65 0.85 14.96 -5.77
C LEU A 65 2.11 15.75 -5.43
N ARG A 66 3.22 15.08 -5.10
CA ARG A 66 4.50 15.73 -4.84
C ARG A 66 5.03 16.45 -6.07
N ALA A 67 4.92 15.83 -7.25
CA ALA A 67 5.32 16.45 -8.50
C ALA A 67 4.48 17.69 -8.85
N LYS A 68 3.17 17.67 -8.56
CA LYS A 68 2.28 18.84 -8.76
C LYS A 68 2.65 20.00 -7.83
N MET A 69 2.84 19.73 -6.54
CA MET A 69 3.26 20.76 -5.57
C MET A 69 4.60 21.39 -5.98
N LYS A 70 5.57 20.58 -6.42
CA LYS A 70 6.87 21.10 -6.88
C LYS A 70 6.73 22.05 -8.08
N LYS A 71 5.84 21.75 -9.03
CA LYS A 71 5.58 22.64 -10.18
C LYS A 71 4.91 23.96 -9.78
N GLU A 72 4.11 23.96 -8.73
CA GLU A 72 3.47 25.18 -8.20
C GLU A 72 4.47 26.06 -7.41
N GLU A 73 5.55 25.45 -6.87
CA GLU A 73 6.61 26.14 -6.12
C GLU A 73 7.71 26.76 -7.01
N GLU A 74 7.87 26.31 -8.26
CA GLU A 74 8.71 26.95 -9.28
C GLU A 74 7.83 27.84 -10.20
N PRO A 75 7.49 29.09 -9.82
CA PRO A 75 6.89 30.02 -10.76
C PRO A 75 7.92 30.31 -11.86
N GLN A 76 7.54 30.07 -13.11
CA GLN A 76 8.37 30.34 -14.30
C GLN A 76 8.82 31.79 -14.36
#